data_AF-A0A2W5YSB1-F1
#
_entry.id   AF-A0A2W5YSB1-F1
#
_cell.length_a   1.000
_cell.length_b   1.000
_cell.length_c   1.000
_cell.angle_alpha   90.00
_cell.angle_beta   90.00
_cell.angle_gamma   90.00
#
_symmetry.space_group_name_H-M   'P 1'
#
loop_
_entity.id
_entity.type
_entity.pdbx_description
1 polymer ?
#
loop_
_entity_poly.entity_id
_entity_poly.type
_entity_poly.pdbx_seq_one_letter_code
_entity_poly.pdbx_strand_id
1 'polypeptide(L)'
;MKRKDVIVGGLSGLAVMSKPAAAWAQGPRADLTPPKRGPITVAVVVGNGATVIDFAGPWEVFQDAIVANPGKPNDQQAAFEIAMISDKAAPLEATGGMIIQPRFNYEQRLRAPT
;
A
#
# COMPACT_ATOMS: atom_id res chain seq x y z
N MET A 1 5.57 -59.95 14.52
CA MET A 1 5.78 -58.65 15.22
C MET A 1 6.75 -57.87 14.35
N LYS A 2 6.35 -56.86 13.56
CA LYS A 2 5.78 -55.50 13.80
C LYS A 2 6.87 -54.44 14.02
N ARG A 3 6.83 -53.41 13.17
CA ARG A 3 7.71 -52.24 12.93
C ARG A 3 8.00 -51.33 14.17
N LYS A 4 8.12 -51.86 15.38
CA LYS A 4 8.15 -51.05 16.61
C LYS A 4 9.50 -50.94 17.33
N ASP A 5 10.57 -51.52 16.80
CA ASP A 5 11.85 -51.60 17.52
C ASP A 5 12.98 -50.74 16.90
N VAL A 6 12.65 -49.65 16.20
CA VAL A 6 13.68 -48.73 15.67
C VAL A 6 13.58 -47.37 16.34
N ILE A 7 14.45 -47.23 17.35
CA ILE A 7 15.18 -46.01 17.73
C ILE A 7 14.36 -44.94 18.48
N VAL A 8 14.24 -45.19 19.78
CA VAL A 8 14.47 -44.18 20.81
C VAL A 8 15.94 -43.73 20.69
N GLY A 9 16.19 -42.45 20.42
CA GLY A 9 17.54 -41.91 20.33
C GLY A 9 17.60 -40.40 20.05
N GLY A 10 17.48 -39.60 21.11
CA GLY A 10 18.27 -38.37 21.35
C GLY A 10 18.19 -37.18 20.38
N LEU A 11 17.71 -36.04 20.92
CA LEU A 11 18.29 -34.68 20.81
C LEU A 11 18.72 -34.22 19.40
N SER A 12 18.05 -33.24 18.77
CA SER A 12 18.26 -31.83 19.10
C SER A 12 17.19 -30.98 18.40
N GLY A 13 16.19 -30.53 19.15
CA GLY A 13 15.30 -29.47 18.69
C GLY A 13 15.99 -28.13 18.83
N LEU A 14 16.55 -27.59 17.73
CA LEU A 14 16.76 -26.15 17.65
C LEU A 14 15.38 -25.51 17.53
N ALA A 15 14.81 -25.11 18.66
CA ALA A 15 13.73 -24.13 18.66
C ALA A 15 14.33 -22.82 18.12
N VAL A 16 14.17 -22.56 16.83
CA VAL A 16 14.34 -21.23 16.27
C VAL A 16 13.26 -20.37 16.91
N MET A 17 13.62 -19.65 17.98
CA MET A 17 12.79 -18.59 18.52
C MET A 17 12.66 -17.53 17.43
N SER A 18 11.58 -17.61 16.64
CA SER A 18 11.15 -16.55 15.76
C SER A 18 11.00 -15.29 16.60
N LYS A 19 11.88 -14.30 16.40
CA LYS A 19 11.68 -12.97 16.95
C LYS A 19 10.28 -12.50 16.51
N PRO A 20 9.42 -12.04 17.43
CA PRO A 20 8.16 -11.44 17.00
C PRO A 20 8.52 -10.31 16.04
N ALA A 21 7.90 -10.34 14.85
CA ALA A 21 7.98 -9.23 13.92
C ALA A 21 7.65 -7.96 14.71
N ALA A 22 8.53 -6.95 14.64
CA ALA A 22 8.34 -5.70 15.35
C ALA A 22 6.92 -5.22 15.08
N ALA A 23 6.11 -5.14 16.14
CA ALA A 23 4.78 -4.57 16.05
C ALA A 23 4.95 -3.16 15.46
N TRP A 24 4.40 -2.93 14.27
CA TRP A 24 4.40 -1.63 13.65
C TRP A 24 3.74 -0.68 14.64
N ALA A 25 4.54 0.18 15.26
CA ALA A 25 4.04 1.14 16.23
C ALA A 25 3.02 2.00 15.51
N GLN A 26 1.76 1.89 15.93
CA GLN A 26 0.70 2.77 15.48
C GLN A 26 1.04 4.14 16.09
N GLY A 27 1.64 5.02 15.28
CA GLY A 27 1.83 6.41 15.66
C GLY A 27 0.48 7.06 16.04
N PRO A 28 0.48 8.20 16.74
CA PRO A 28 -0.74 8.91 17.08
C PRO A 28 -1.61 9.08 15.84
N ARG A 29 -2.83 8.51 15.86
CA ARG A 29 -3.81 8.69 14.79
C ARG A 29 -4.49 10.04 15.02
N ALA A 30 -3.91 11.10 14.45
CA ALA A 30 -4.65 12.36 14.31
C ALA A 30 -5.76 12.15 13.28
N ASP A 31 -6.96 12.65 13.57
CA ASP A 31 -8.05 12.62 12.60
C ASP A 31 -7.66 13.44 11.36
N LEU A 32 -7.82 12.83 10.18
CA LEU A 32 -7.57 13.52 8.93
C LEU A 32 -8.75 14.48 8.66
N THR A 33 -8.45 15.77 8.52
CA THR A 33 -9.44 16.76 8.10
C THR A 33 -9.46 16.82 6.57
N PRO A 34 -10.59 16.50 5.91
CA PRO A 34 -10.67 16.60 4.46
C PRO A 34 -10.60 18.07 3.99
N PRO A 35 -10.14 18.31 2.74
CA PRO A 35 -10.14 19.65 2.15
C PRO A 35 -11.55 20.25 2.11
N LYS A 36 -11.66 21.56 2.34
CA LYS A 36 -12.95 22.27 2.28
C LYS A 36 -13.58 22.26 0.88
N ARG A 37 -12.75 22.13 -0.16
CA ARG A 37 -13.13 22.13 -1.58
C ARG A 37 -12.15 21.26 -2.38
N GLY A 38 -12.61 20.73 -3.50
CA GLY A 38 -11.80 19.90 -4.39
C GLY A 38 -11.66 18.44 -3.92
N PRO A 39 -10.91 17.62 -4.67
CA PRO A 39 -10.71 16.21 -4.37
C PRO A 39 -9.80 16.01 -3.16
N ILE A 40 -9.94 14.86 -2.50
CA ILE A 40 -8.97 14.38 -1.50
C ILE A 40 -7.81 13.72 -2.23
N THR A 41 -6.56 14.14 -1.96
CA THR A 41 -5.42 13.41 -2.53
C THR A 41 -5.21 12.08 -1.83
N VAL A 42 -5.11 11.00 -2.60
CA VAL A 42 -4.75 9.67 -2.13
C VAL A 42 -3.37 9.29 -2.64
N ALA A 43 -2.47 9.00 -1.71
CA ALA A 43 -1.13 8.49 -1.99
C ALA A 43 -1.19 6.95 -2.16
N VAL A 44 -0.96 6.46 -3.37
CA VAL A 44 -0.76 5.02 -3.63
C VAL A 44 0.73 4.76 -3.66
N VAL A 45 1.25 4.21 -2.56
CA VAL A 45 2.68 3.93 -2.41
C VAL A 45 3.00 2.56 -3.01
N VAL A 46 3.93 2.52 -3.96
CA VAL A 46 4.36 1.30 -4.66
C VAL A 46 5.89 1.19 -4.65
N GLY A 47 6.40 -0.03 -4.70
CA GLY A 47 7.83 -0.35 -4.73
C GLY A 47 8.11 -1.56 -5.60
N ASN A 48 9.39 -1.89 -5.78
CA ASN A 48 9.77 -3.13 -6.46
C ASN A 48 9.17 -4.35 -5.75
N GLY A 49 8.70 -5.31 -6.54
CA GLY A 49 8.04 -6.51 -6.04
C GLY A 49 6.61 -6.29 -5.54
N ALA A 50 6.01 -5.11 -5.77
CA ALA A 50 4.61 -4.88 -5.43
C ALA A 50 3.70 -5.89 -6.15
N THR A 51 2.79 -6.52 -5.42
CA THR A 51 1.74 -7.36 -6.01
C THR A 51 0.77 -6.47 -6.77
N VAL A 52 0.57 -6.74 -8.06
CA VAL A 52 -0.22 -5.86 -8.93
C VAL A 52 -1.64 -5.63 -8.41
N ILE A 53 -2.31 -6.69 -7.98
CA ILE A 53 -3.72 -6.60 -7.57
C ILE A 53 -3.92 -5.77 -6.30
N ASP A 54 -2.92 -5.74 -5.41
CA ASP A 54 -3.01 -5.09 -4.09
C ASP A 54 -3.12 -3.57 -4.21
N PHE A 55 -2.44 -2.96 -5.21
CA PHE A 55 -2.58 -1.53 -5.47
C PHE A 55 -3.59 -1.24 -6.58
N ALA A 56 -3.75 -2.11 -7.58
CA ALA A 56 -4.64 -1.85 -8.70
C ALA A 56 -6.11 -1.77 -8.26
N GLY A 57 -6.56 -2.69 -7.40
CA GLY A 57 -7.95 -2.68 -6.93
C GLY A 57 -8.34 -1.36 -6.24
N PRO A 58 -7.61 -0.94 -5.18
CA PRO A 58 -7.85 0.36 -4.55
C PRO A 58 -7.64 1.55 -5.49
N TRP A 59 -6.65 1.50 -6.38
CA TRP A 59 -6.37 2.55 -7.36
C TRP A 59 -7.59 2.84 -8.25
N GLU A 60 -8.22 1.81 -8.81
CA GLU A 60 -9.43 1.92 -9.62
C GLU A 60 -10.59 2.54 -8.83
N VAL A 61 -10.83 2.09 -7.59
CA VAL A 61 -11.91 2.63 -6.74
C VAL A 61 -11.77 4.14 -6.55
N PHE A 62 -10.54 4.63 -6.33
CA PHE A 62 -10.31 6.06 -6.14
C PHE A 62 -10.39 6.85 -7.44
N GLN A 63 -10.08 6.25 -8.60
CA GLN A 63 -10.07 6.97 -9.87
C GLN A 63 -11.50 7.23 -10.38
N ASP A 64 -12.40 6.27 -10.12
CA ASP A 64 -13.76 6.27 -10.67
C ASP A 64 -14.80 6.87 -9.71
N ALA A 65 -14.41 7.16 -8.47
CA ALA A 65 -15.29 7.78 -7.49
C ALA A 65 -15.58 9.25 -7.85
N ILE A 66 -16.82 9.49 -8.28
CA ILE A 66 -17.33 10.81 -8.65
C ILE A 66 -18.42 11.21 -7.65
N VAL A 67 -18.40 12.49 -7.25
CA VAL A 67 -19.39 13.08 -6.33
C VAL A 67 -19.98 14.35 -6.93
N ALA A 68 -21.17 14.73 -6.46
CA ALA A 68 -21.76 16.03 -6.79
C ALA A 68 -20.86 17.17 -6.29
N ASN A 69 -20.69 18.20 -7.10
CA ASN A 69 -19.93 19.38 -6.72
C ASN A 69 -20.73 20.18 -5.66
N PRO A 70 -20.15 20.46 -4.47
CA PRO A 70 -20.83 21.23 -3.44
C PRO A 70 -21.32 22.59 -3.97
N GLY A 71 -22.63 22.84 -3.86
CA GLY A 71 -23.27 24.07 -4.36
C GLY A 71 -23.61 24.06 -5.85
N LYS A 72 -23.32 22.98 -6.58
CA LYS A 72 -23.71 22.79 -7.99
C LYS A 72 -24.21 21.35 -8.23
N PRO A 73 -25.47 21.04 -7.90
CA PRO A 73 -26.00 19.66 -7.90
C PRO A 73 -25.96 18.94 -9.26
N ASN A 74 -25.95 19.70 -10.36
CA ASN A 74 -25.89 19.16 -11.73
C ASN A 74 -24.45 19.06 -12.26
N ASP A 75 -23.45 19.42 -11.46
CA ASP A 75 -22.04 19.37 -11.79
C ASP A 75 -21.37 18.24 -10.99
N GLN A 76 -20.51 17.46 -11.63
CA GLN A 76 -19.85 16.30 -11.06
C GLN A 76 -18.35 16.53 -11.00
N GLN A 77 -17.71 16.08 -9.93
CA GLN A 77 -16.27 16.18 -9.76
C GLN A 77 -15.69 14.86 -9.27
N ALA A 78 -14.42 14.62 -9.60
CA ALA A 78 -13.67 13.53 -8.98
C ALA A 78 -13.64 13.73 -7.45
N ALA A 79 -13.92 12.67 -6.70
CA ALA A 79 -13.82 12.68 -5.25
C ALA A 79 -12.36 12.65 -4.78
N PHE A 80 -11.48 12.04 -5.59
CA PHE A 80 -10.08 11.84 -5.24
C PHE A 80 -9.14 12.24 -6.38
N GLU A 81 -7.93 12.59 -5.98
CA GLU A 81 -6.80 12.77 -6.88
C GLU A 81 -5.72 11.74 -6.48
N ILE A 82 -5.33 10.87 -7.41
CA ILE A 82 -4.37 9.81 -7.09
C ILE A 82 -2.94 10.27 -7.37
N ALA A 83 -2.10 10.17 -6.34
CA ALA A 83 -0.66 10.30 -6.45
C ALA A 83 0.00 8.92 -6.29
N MET A 84 0.42 8.31 -7.40
CA MET A 84 1.26 7.10 -7.35
C MET A 84 2.69 7.50 -7.01
N ILE A 85 3.18 7.04 -5.87
CA ILE A 85 4.43 7.48 -5.26
C ILE A 85 5.32 6.27 -5.02
N SER A 86 6.62 6.44 -5.24
CA SER A 86 7.65 5.47 -4.85
C SER A 86 8.84 6.16 -4.19
N ASP A 87 9.87 5.40 -3.85
CA ASP A 87 11.15 5.95 -3.38
C ASP A 87 11.86 6.75 -4.48
N LYS A 88 11.68 6.33 -5.74
CA LYS A 88 12.19 6.99 -6.94
C LYS A 88 11.11 7.15 -8.01
N ALA A 89 11.19 8.23 -8.80
CA ALA A 89 10.36 8.43 -9.98
C ALA A 89 10.95 7.73 -11.21
N ALA A 90 11.40 6.48 -11.08
CA ALA A 90 11.94 5.66 -12.15
C ALA A 90 11.13 4.36 -12.26
N PRO A 91 11.21 3.62 -13.39
CA PRO A 91 10.47 2.39 -13.54
C PRO A 91 10.78 1.41 -12.39
N LEU A 92 9.74 0.76 -11.89
CA LEU A 92 9.82 -0.32 -10.94
C LEU A 92 9.23 -1.59 -11.56
N GLU A 93 9.69 -2.73 -11.08
CA GLU A 93 9.19 -4.04 -11.48
C GLU A 93 8.27 -4.58 -10.39
N ALA A 94 6.99 -4.76 -10.72
CA ALA A 94 6.00 -5.43 -9.90
C ALA A 94 6.06 -6.96 -10.09
N THR A 95 5.34 -7.72 -9.27
CA THR A 95 5.27 -9.19 -9.43
C THR A 95 4.85 -9.58 -10.85
N GLY A 96 5.46 -10.64 -11.40
CA GLY A 96 5.14 -11.12 -12.75
C GLY A 96 5.80 -10.32 -13.89
N GLY A 97 6.78 -9.48 -13.58
CA GLY A 97 7.58 -8.75 -14.57
C GLY A 97 6.91 -7.50 -15.15
N MET A 98 5.80 -7.05 -14.54
CA MET A 98 5.13 -5.84 -14.99
C MET A 98 5.95 -4.60 -14.61
N ILE A 99 6.23 -3.75 -15.60
CA ILE A 99 6.96 -2.50 -15.39
C ILE A 99 5.96 -1.36 -15.20
N ILE A 100 6.12 -0.62 -14.10
CA ILE A 100 5.29 0.53 -13.74
C ILE A 100 6.19 1.74 -13.56
N GLN A 101 5.75 2.90 -14.02
CA GLN A 101 6.42 4.18 -13.78
C GLN A 101 5.62 4.97 -12.74
N PRO A 102 6.09 5.07 -11.48
CA PRO A 102 5.52 5.98 -10.50
C PRO A 102 5.63 7.43 -10.98
N ARG A 103 4.63 8.24 -10.64
CA ARG A 103 4.58 9.64 -11.06
C ARG A 103 5.40 10.56 -10.17
N PHE A 104 5.56 10.20 -8.89
CA PHE A 104 6.27 11.01 -7.91
C PHE A 104 7.22 10.15 -7.07
N ASN A 105 8.32 10.76 -6.63
CA ASN A 105 9.02 10.29 -5.43
C ASN A 105 8.43 10.95 -4.16
N TYR A 106 8.86 10.49 -2.99
CA TYR A 106 8.37 11.05 -1.71
C TYR A 106 8.59 12.56 -1.59
N GLU A 107 9.77 13.05 -1.97
CA GLU A 107 10.10 14.47 -1.84
C GLU A 107 9.24 15.36 -2.74
N GLN A 108 8.96 14.92 -3.97
CA GLN A 108 8.14 15.66 -4.93
C GLN A 108 6.71 15.80 -4.41
N ARG A 109 6.13 14.74 -3.83
CA ARG A 109 4.75 14.80 -3.35
C ARG A 109 4.61 15.49 -1.98
N LEU A 110 5.61 15.40 -1.10
CA LEU A 110 5.61 16.11 0.19
C LEU A 110 5.74 17.64 0.04
N ARG A 111 6.13 18.14 -1.15
CA ARG A 111 6.30 19.57 -1.43
C ARG A 111 5.17 20.21 -2.25
N ALA A 112 4.10 19.49 -2.61
CA ALA A 112 3.00 20.09 -3.37
C ALA A 112 2.26 21.14 -2.51
N PRO A 113 1.97 22.34 -3.03
CA PRO A 113 1.37 23.43 -2.27
C PRO A 113 -0.05 23.08 -1.82
N THR A 114 -0.40 23.59 -0.65
CA THR A 114 -1.72 23.48 0.00
C THR A 114 -2.75 24.39 -0.67
#